data_AF-A0AAE0EKR3-F1
#
_entry.id   AF-A0AAE0EKR3-F1
#
_cell.length_a   1.000
_cell.length_b   1.000
_cell.length_c   1.000
_cell.angle_alpha   90.00
_cell.angle_beta   90.00
_cell.angle_gamma   90.00
#
_symmetry.space_group_name_H-M   'P 1'
#
loop_
_entity.id
_entity.type
_entity.pdbx_description
1 polymer ?
#
loop_
_entity_poly.entity_id
_entity_poly.type
_entity_poly.pdbx_seq_one_letter_code
_entity_poly.pdbx_strand_id
1 'polypeptide(L)'
;MDREDFLPLVESVWQEQVHGTMQFKLGSKLRNLKMALKTLNNDNVGDVATKSIEAKVALDARQLLLDIQPLDTNLRMRENELINEYTLSLQAEEDLLRKKSRIQWLKAGDRNSSYFFKAINGRRNRSKIHSITGDDGSLIEDDIPVKNEAIHHFQNILGCSMPVRHGIGTLSNIIDNVISND
;
A
#
# COMPACT_ATOMS: atom_id res chain seq x y z
N MET A 1 -4.26 -8.15 -13.61
CA MET A 1 -5.55 -8.59 -13.07
C MET A 1 -5.97 -7.60 -12.01
N ASP A 2 -6.89 -6.74 -12.40
CA ASP A 2 -7.65 -5.88 -11.48
C ASP A 2 -8.59 -6.80 -10.69
N ARG A 3 -8.68 -6.58 -9.36
CA ARG A 3 -9.48 -7.47 -8.52
C ARG A 3 -10.95 -7.08 -8.54
N GLU A 4 -11.80 -8.09 -8.66
CA GLU A 4 -13.26 -7.95 -8.62
C GLU A 4 -13.76 -7.55 -7.21
N ASP A 5 -13.02 -7.89 -6.16
CA ASP A 5 -13.37 -7.57 -4.75
C ASP A 5 -13.00 -6.13 -4.34
N PHE A 6 -12.19 -5.42 -5.13
CA PHE A 6 -11.70 -4.10 -4.78
C PHE A 6 -12.81 -3.05 -4.81
N LEU A 7 -13.54 -2.96 -5.93
CA LEU A 7 -14.59 -1.96 -6.09
C LEU A 7 -15.73 -2.13 -5.08
N PRO A 8 -16.26 -3.35 -4.84
CA PRO A 8 -17.26 -3.57 -3.80
C PRO A 8 -16.79 -3.17 -2.40
N LEU A 9 -15.53 -3.44 -2.05
CA LEU A 9 -14.96 -3.05 -0.76
C LEU A 9 -14.85 -1.52 -0.62
N VAL A 10 -14.40 -0.84 -1.68
CA VAL A 10 -14.33 0.63 -1.67
C VAL A 10 -15.72 1.22 -1.50
N GLU A 11 -16.70 0.71 -2.25
CA GLU A 11 -18.09 1.18 -2.18
C GLU A 11 -18.69 0.97 -0.78
N SER A 12 -18.52 -0.22 -0.20
CA SER A 12 -19.07 -0.52 1.14
C SER A 12 -18.52 0.43 2.21
N VAL A 13 -17.21 0.67 2.21
CA VAL A 13 -16.57 1.59 3.17
C VAL A 13 -16.95 3.04 2.89
N TRP A 14 -17.16 3.40 1.63
CA TRP A 14 -17.51 4.77 1.26
C TRP A 14 -18.97 5.12 1.60
N GLN A 15 -19.86 4.14 1.67
CA GLN A 15 -21.27 4.33 2.07
C GLN A 15 -21.47 4.43 3.59
N GLU A 16 -20.45 4.13 4.41
CA GLU A 16 -20.54 4.27 5.86
C GLU A 16 -20.86 5.72 6.28
N GLN A 17 -21.83 5.87 7.19
CA GLN A 17 -22.21 7.17 7.73
C GLN A 17 -21.23 7.62 8.81
N VAL A 18 -20.58 8.75 8.56
CA VAL A 18 -19.68 9.41 9.51
C VAL A 18 -20.28 10.76 9.90
N HIS A 19 -20.37 11.01 11.20
CA HIS A 19 -20.85 12.28 11.77
C HIS A 19 -19.67 13.19 12.11
N GLY A 20 -19.83 14.51 11.91
CA GLY A 20 -18.79 15.51 12.17
C GLY A 20 -18.70 16.56 11.07
N THR A 21 -17.65 17.39 11.11
CA THR A 21 -17.36 18.38 10.06
C THR A 21 -16.99 17.71 8.73
N MET A 22 -17.12 18.43 7.62
CA MET A 22 -16.84 17.85 6.29
C MET A 22 -15.41 17.29 6.17
N GLN A 23 -14.43 17.99 6.77
CA GLN A 23 -13.04 17.53 6.86
C GLN A 23 -12.91 16.25 7.70
N PHE A 24 -13.59 16.17 8.85
CA PHE A 24 -13.58 14.99 9.71
C PHE A 24 -14.22 13.77 9.03
N LYS A 25 -15.33 13.97 8.29
CA LYS A 25 -15.98 12.92 7.51
C LYS A 25 -15.04 12.36 6.44
N LEU A 26 -14.39 13.23 5.67
CA LEU A 26 -13.43 12.82 4.65
C LEU A 26 -12.24 12.06 5.27
N GLY A 27 -11.62 12.62 6.32
CA GLY A 27 -10.49 12.00 7.00
C GLY A 27 -10.82 10.63 7.59
N SER A 28 -12.00 10.50 8.19
CA SER A 28 -12.47 9.22 8.75
C SER A 28 -12.75 8.18 7.66
N LYS A 29 -13.40 8.56 6.55
CA LYS A 29 -13.63 7.64 5.42
C LYS A 29 -12.33 7.17 4.79
N LEU A 30 -11.37 8.08 4.58
CA LEU A 30 -10.04 7.72 4.08
C LEU A 30 -9.27 6.80 5.05
N ARG A 31 -9.41 7.03 6.36
CA ARG A 31 -8.81 6.15 7.37
C ARG A 31 -9.44 4.76 7.37
N ASN A 32 -10.76 4.66 7.33
CA ASN A 32 -11.47 3.38 7.27
C ASN A 32 -11.10 2.61 6.00
N LEU A 33 -11.07 3.30 4.86
CA LEU A 33 -10.67 2.72 3.58
C LEU A 33 -9.23 2.21 3.64
N LYS A 34 -8.31 2.99 4.21
CA LYS A 34 -6.92 2.55 4.41
C LYS A 34 -6.84 1.27 5.24
N MET A 35 -7.63 1.13 6.30
CA MET A 35 -7.64 -0.10 7.12
C MET A 35 -8.19 -1.29 6.33
N ALA A 36 -9.33 -1.14 5.67
CA ALA A 36 -9.94 -2.19 4.86
C ALA A 36 -8.99 -2.67 3.74
N LEU A 37 -8.36 -1.74 3.03
CA LEU A 37 -7.37 -2.06 1.99
C LEU A 37 -6.11 -2.72 2.55
N LYS A 38 -5.69 -2.37 3.78
CA LYS A 38 -4.55 -3.01 4.43
C LYS A 38 -4.85 -4.48 4.74
N THR A 39 -6.04 -4.78 5.25
CA THR A 39 -6.50 -6.15 5.49
C THR A 39 -6.55 -6.93 4.18
N LEU A 40 -7.25 -6.39 3.17
CA LEU A 40 -7.40 -7.02 1.85
C LEU A 40 -6.05 -7.27 1.15
N ASN A 41 -5.04 -6.44 1.41
CA ASN A 41 -3.69 -6.61 0.86
C ASN A 41 -2.86 -7.61 1.68
N ASN A 42 -2.98 -7.63 3.02
CA ASN A 42 -2.25 -8.57 3.86
C ASN A 42 -2.72 -10.01 3.65
N ASP A 43 -4.03 -10.23 3.56
CA ASP A 43 -4.60 -11.56 3.35
C ASP A 43 -4.07 -12.16 2.04
N ASN A 44 -3.97 -11.35 0.99
CA ASN A 44 -3.51 -11.79 -0.32
C ASN A 44 -1.98 -11.92 -0.45
N VAL A 45 -1.20 -11.00 0.14
CA VAL A 45 0.27 -11.08 0.11
C VAL A 45 0.75 -12.28 0.91
N GLY A 46 0.13 -12.53 2.08
CA GLY A 46 0.39 -13.72 2.88
C GLY A 46 0.02 -14.98 2.09
N ASP A 47 -1.18 -15.00 1.51
CA ASP A 47 -1.68 -16.15 0.75
C ASP A 47 -0.78 -16.53 -0.45
N VAL A 48 -0.29 -15.57 -1.24
CA VAL A 48 0.59 -15.87 -2.40
C VAL A 48 1.94 -16.45 -1.98
N ALA A 49 2.57 -15.90 -0.95
CA ALA A 49 3.85 -16.41 -0.45
C ALA A 49 3.69 -17.76 0.27
N THR A 50 2.60 -17.95 1.01
CA THR A 50 2.29 -19.22 1.66
C THR A 50 2.02 -20.31 0.61
N LYS A 51 1.25 -20.00 -0.44
CA LYS A 51 0.99 -20.93 -1.56
C LYS A 51 2.27 -21.37 -2.28
N SER A 52 3.24 -20.48 -2.50
CA SER A 52 4.50 -20.87 -3.13
C SER A 52 5.33 -21.81 -2.24
N ILE A 53 5.29 -21.61 -0.91
CA ILE A 53 5.93 -22.51 0.07
C ILE A 53 5.21 -23.87 0.13
N GLU A 54 3.89 -23.88 0.23
CA GLU A 54 3.09 -25.11 0.30
C GLU A 54 3.24 -25.96 -0.97
N ALA A 55 3.18 -25.34 -2.15
CA ALA A 55 3.40 -26.01 -3.42
C ALA A 55 4.80 -26.62 -3.51
N LYS A 56 5.82 -25.93 -2.96
CA LYS A 56 7.18 -26.47 -2.88
C LYS A 56 7.26 -27.68 -1.96
N VAL A 57 6.70 -27.60 -0.75
CA VAL A 57 6.70 -28.71 0.21
C VAL A 57 6.00 -29.94 -0.37
N ALA A 58 4.87 -29.75 -1.06
CA ALA A 58 4.15 -30.83 -1.73
C ALA A 58 4.98 -31.48 -2.85
N LEU A 59 5.70 -30.67 -3.63
CA LEU A 59 6.61 -31.13 -4.68
C LEU A 59 7.79 -31.93 -4.10
N ASP A 60 8.46 -31.40 -3.07
CA ASP A 60 9.58 -32.04 -2.40
C ASP A 60 9.16 -33.41 -1.80
N ALA A 61 8.01 -33.46 -1.13
CA ALA A 61 7.45 -34.71 -0.61
C ALA A 61 7.17 -35.74 -1.70
N ARG A 62 6.73 -35.30 -2.89
CA ARG A 62 6.47 -36.19 -4.02
C ARG A 62 7.75 -36.71 -4.66
N GLN A 63 8.78 -35.88 -4.76
CA GLN A 63 10.09 -36.25 -5.28
C GLN A 63 10.76 -37.31 -4.39
N LEU A 64 10.65 -37.16 -3.06
CA LEU A 64 11.13 -38.19 -2.12
C LEU A 64 10.44 -39.55 -2.32
N LEU A 65 9.15 -39.57 -2.67
CA LEU A 65 8.43 -40.82 -2.98
C LEU A 65 8.89 -41.43 -4.30
N LEU A 66 9.21 -40.60 -5.30
CA LEU A 66 9.73 -41.05 -6.59
C LEU A 66 11.15 -41.62 -6.49
N ASP A 67 11.98 -41.09 -5.58
CA ASP A 67 13.31 -41.66 -5.29
C ASP A 67 13.21 -43.13 -4.81
N ILE A 68 12.12 -43.46 -4.11
CA ILE A 68 11.83 -44.82 -3.62
C ILE A 68 11.14 -45.67 -4.72
N GLN A 69 10.29 -45.07 -5.54
CA GLN A 69 9.48 -45.75 -6.57
C GLN A 69 9.55 -45.06 -7.95
N PRO A 70 10.70 -45.16 -8.66
CA PRO A 70 10.97 -44.34 -9.86
C PRO A 70 10.16 -44.74 -11.11
N LEU A 71 9.58 -45.94 -11.14
CA LEU A 71 8.86 -46.48 -12.29
C LEU A 71 7.34 -46.25 -12.21
N ASP A 72 6.83 -45.67 -11.13
CA ASP A 72 5.40 -45.42 -10.99
C ASP A 72 4.96 -44.20 -11.82
N THR A 73 4.19 -44.50 -12.86
CA THR A 73 3.66 -43.51 -13.81
C THR A 73 2.67 -42.52 -13.18
N ASN A 74 1.88 -42.95 -12.19
CA ASN A 74 0.95 -42.05 -11.47
C ASN A 74 1.71 -41.09 -10.56
N LEU A 75 2.81 -41.54 -9.95
CA LEU A 75 3.69 -40.67 -9.16
C LEU A 75 4.25 -39.54 -10.02
N ARG A 76 4.70 -39.87 -11.24
CA ARG A 76 5.29 -38.93 -12.22
C ARG A 76 4.27 -37.96 -12.82
N MET A 77 3.06 -38.44 -13.14
CA MET A 77 1.99 -37.55 -13.61
C MET A 77 1.65 -36.51 -12.56
N ARG A 78 1.48 -36.92 -11.31
CA ARG A 78 1.19 -36.00 -10.21
C ARG A 78 2.35 -35.05 -9.92
N GLU A 79 3.59 -35.49 -10.05
CA GLU A 79 4.76 -34.61 -9.97
C GLU A 79 4.70 -33.50 -11.01
N ASN A 80 4.36 -33.82 -12.27
CA ASN A 80 4.24 -32.81 -13.32
C ASN A 80 3.18 -31.75 -13.00
N GLU A 81 2.03 -32.15 -12.46
CA GLU A 81 0.99 -31.23 -11.98
C GLU A 81 1.52 -30.31 -10.87
N LEU A 82 2.23 -30.86 -9.89
CA LEU A 82 2.82 -30.08 -8.78
C LEU A 82 3.91 -29.12 -9.26
N ILE A 83 4.72 -29.51 -10.26
CA ILE A 83 5.71 -28.62 -10.90
C ILE A 83 5.00 -27.43 -11.55
N ASN A 84 3.89 -27.67 -12.26
CA ASN A 84 3.11 -26.61 -12.89
C ASN A 84 2.49 -25.68 -11.84
N GLU A 85 1.88 -26.22 -10.79
CA GLU A 85 1.31 -25.46 -9.68
C GLU A 85 2.36 -24.60 -8.95
N TYR A 86 3.53 -25.18 -8.66
CA TYR A 86 4.65 -24.46 -8.06
C TYR A 86 5.16 -23.34 -8.98
N THR A 87 5.27 -23.60 -10.28
CA THR A 87 5.71 -22.62 -11.27
C THR A 87 4.75 -21.44 -11.37
N LEU A 88 3.44 -21.69 -11.41
CA LEU A 88 2.41 -20.65 -11.42
C LEU A 88 2.43 -19.82 -10.13
N SER A 89 2.60 -20.48 -8.99
CA SER A 89 2.68 -19.81 -7.68
C SER A 89 3.90 -18.89 -7.58
N LEU A 90 5.06 -19.33 -8.09
CA LEU A 90 6.26 -18.50 -8.17
C LEU A 90 6.08 -17.30 -9.11
N GLN A 91 5.43 -17.48 -10.27
CA GLN A 91 5.15 -16.36 -11.18
C GLN A 91 4.27 -15.30 -10.51
N ALA A 92 3.25 -15.73 -9.76
CA ALA A 92 2.39 -14.81 -9.00
C ALA A 92 3.17 -14.05 -7.91
N GLU A 93 4.08 -14.73 -7.21
CA GLU A 93 4.95 -14.10 -6.21
C GLU A 93 5.89 -13.06 -6.85
N GLU A 94 6.54 -13.40 -7.97
CA GLU A 94 7.40 -12.49 -8.73
C GLU A 94 6.63 -11.24 -9.20
N ASP A 95 5.43 -11.42 -9.73
CA ASP A 95 4.59 -10.31 -10.19
C ASP A 95 4.21 -9.38 -9.04
N LEU A 96 3.93 -9.93 -7.87
CA LEU A 96 3.64 -9.18 -6.66
C LEU A 96 4.87 -8.38 -6.20
N LEU A 97 6.05 -9.00 -6.18
CA LEU A 97 7.31 -8.33 -5.83
C LEU A 97 7.70 -7.24 -6.84
N ARG A 98 7.47 -7.48 -8.13
CA ARG A 98 7.66 -6.50 -9.21
C ARG A 98 6.74 -5.29 -9.01
N LYS A 99 5.45 -5.49 -8.76
CA LYS A 99 4.49 -4.40 -8.48
C LYS A 99 4.92 -3.59 -7.26
N LYS A 100 5.33 -4.25 -6.17
CA LYS A 100 5.78 -3.58 -4.94
C LYS A 100 7.08 -2.78 -5.12
N SER A 101 8.02 -3.29 -5.91
CA SER A 101 9.31 -2.62 -6.15
C SER A 101 9.22 -1.43 -7.11
N ARG A 102 8.12 -1.31 -7.89
CA ARG A 102 7.91 -0.29 -8.94
C ARG A 102 9.03 -0.29 -9.99
N ILE A 103 9.60 -1.45 -10.29
CA ILE A 103 10.65 -1.61 -11.29
C ILE A 103 9.99 -2.06 -12.60
N GLN A 104 10.05 -1.20 -13.62
CA GLN A 104 9.39 -1.45 -14.92
C GLN A 104 10.28 -2.20 -15.92
N TRP A 105 11.60 -2.12 -15.79
CA TRP A 105 12.55 -2.60 -16.81
C TRP A 105 13.03 -4.05 -16.61
N LEU A 106 12.79 -4.64 -15.42
CA LEU A 106 13.11 -6.05 -15.18
C LEU A 106 11.99 -6.91 -15.79
N LYS A 107 12.28 -7.62 -16.88
CA LYS A 107 11.41 -8.69 -17.37
C LYS A 107 11.50 -9.88 -16.40
N ALA A 108 10.34 -10.40 -15.99
CA ALA A 108 10.23 -11.63 -15.21
C ALA A 108 10.96 -12.77 -15.95
N GLY A 109 11.74 -13.56 -15.23
CA GLY A 109 12.56 -14.62 -15.82
C GLY A 109 13.72 -15.10 -14.94
N ASP A 110 14.29 -14.21 -14.12
CA ASP A 110 15.49 -14.51 -13.34
C ASP A 110 15.23 -14.95 -11.89
N ARG A 111 13.97 -15.13 -11.47
CA ARG A 111 13.60 -15.53 -10.09
C ARG A 111 14.31 -14.72 -9.01
N ASN A 112 14.56 -13.43 -9.27
CA ASN A 112 15.43 -12.61 -8.43
C ASN A 112 14.68 -11.91 -7.29
N SER A 113 13.99 -12.70 -6.45
CA SER A 113 13.22 -12.20 -5.29
C SER A 113 14.10 -11.34 -4.38
N SER A 114 15.37 -11.72 -4.20
CA SER A 114 16.36 -10.97 -3.40
C SER A 114 16.56 -9.53 -3.90
N TYR A 115 16.66 -9.32 -5.22
CA TYR A 115 16.78 -7.99 -5.80
C TYR A 115 15.52 -7.14 -5.53
N PHE A 116 14.33 -7.71 -5.74
CA PHE A 116 13.08 -7.00 -5.47
C PHE A 116 12.95 -6.61 -3.99
N PHE A 117 13.29 -7.51 -3.06
CA PHE A 117 13.29 -7.20 -1.63
C PHE A 117 14.28 -6.08 -1.29
N LYS A 118 15.51 -6.12 -1.82
CA LYS A 118 16.51 -5.05 -1.62
C LYS A 118 16.01 -3.71 -2.17
N ALA A 119 15.39 -3.70 -3.35
CA ALA A 119 14.83 -2.49 -3.95
C ALA A 119 13.65 -1.93 -3.14
N ILE A 120 12.75 -2.78 -2.67
CA ILE A 120 11.63 -2.39 -1.78
C ILE A 120 12.17 -1.77 -0.49
N ASN A 121 13.15 -2.41 0.14
CA ASN A 121 13.77 -1.91 1.38
C ASN A 121 14.50 -0.59 1.14
N GLY A 122 15.25 -0.46 0.05
CA GLY A 122 15.91 0.79 -0.32
C GLY A 122 14.94 1.95 -0.51
N ARG A 123 13.79 1.72 -1.17
CA ARG A 123 12.73 2.73 -1.30
C ARG A 123 12.09 3.09 0.05
N ARG A 124 11.78 2.10 0.89
CA ARG A 124 11.26 2.33 2.24
C ARG A 124 12.21 3.19 3.07
N ASN A 125 13.51 2.89 3.00
CA ASN A 125 14.52 3.65 3.71
C ASN A 125 14.62 5.10 3.22
N ARG A 126 14.62 5.32 1.89
CA ARG A 126 14.64 6.67 1.29
C ARG A 126 13.38 7.48 1.59
N SER A 127 12.23 6.81 1.75
CA SER A 127 10.95 7.48 2.02
C SER A 127 10.72 7.70 3.52
N LYS A 128 11.61 7.23 4.38
CA LYS A 128 11.53 7.43 5.81
C LYS A 128 12.01 8.84 6.15
N ILE A 129 11.16 9.60 6.83
CA ILE A 129 11.52 10.90 7.39
C ILE A 129 12.30 10.62 8.67
N HIS A 130 13.58 11.01 8.70
CA HIS A 130 14.48 10.77 9.84
C HIS A 130 14.57 11.98 10.78
N SER A 131 14.38 13.18 10.22
CA SER A 131 14.38 14.44 10.94
C SER A 131 13.50 15.46 10.23
N ILE A 132 13.03 16.44 10.98
CA ILE A 132 12.33 17.61 10.47
C ILE A 132 12.86 18.87 11.16
N THR A 133 12.76 20.00 10.50
CA THR A 133 13.13 21.30 11.07
C THR A 133 11.88 21.96 11.63
N GLY A 134 11.91 22.31 12.92
CA GLY A 134 10.83 23.01 13.61
C GLY A 134 10.73 24.48 13.20
N ASP A 135 9.65 25.14 13.63
CA ASP A 135 9.38 26.55 13.30
C ASP A 135 10.44 27.52 13.86
N ASP A 136 11.17 27.11 14.91
CA ASP A 136 12.29 27.85 15.52
C ASP A 136 13.65 27.59 14.85
N GLY A 137 13.68 26.77 13.79
CA GLY A 137 14.89 26.35 13.09
C GLY A 137 15.64 25.21 13.78
N SER A 138 15.12 24.66 14.88
CA SER A 138 15.74 23.50 15.54
C SER A 138 15.58 22.23 14.71
N LEU A 139 16.61 21.38 14.70
CA LEU A 139 16.56 20.07 14.06
C LEU A 139 15.99 19.06 15.05
N ILE A 140 14.84 18.48 14.72
CA ILE A 140 14.20 17.45 15.52
C ILE A 140 14.50 16.11 14.88
N GLU A 141 15.24 15.29 15.62
CA GLU A 141 15.60 13.92 15.25
C GLU A 141 14.77 12.93 16.07
N ASP A 142 14.76 11.67 15.67
CA ASP A 142 13.98 10.56 16.25
C ASP A 142 12.48 10.47 15.90
N ASP A 143 12.01 9.22 15.86
CA ASP A 143 10.70 8.84 15.32
C ASP A 143 9.51 9.36 16.14
N ILE A 144 9.68 9.58 17.44
CA ILE A 144 8.63 10.09 18.35
C ILE A 144 8.57 11.62 18.31
N PRO A 145 9.68 12.36 18.53
CA PRO A 145 9.68 13.82 18.42
C PRO A 145 9.21 14.33 17.05
N VAL A 146 9.70 13.72 15.95
CA VAL A 146 9.28 14.06 14.58
C VAL A 146 7.77 13.93 14.38
N LYS A 147 7.14 12.87 14.93
CA LYS A 147 5.68 12.70 14.84
C LYS A 147 4.93 13.77 15.61
N ASN A 148 5.38 14.08 16.83
CA ASN A 148 4.71 15.06 17.68
C ASN A 148 4.77 16.46 17.07
N GLU A 149 5.94 16.84 16.54
CA GLU A 149 6.11 18.14 15.90
C GLU A 149 5.27 18.25 14.61
N ALA A 150 5.23 17.19 13.79
CA ALA A 150 4.35 17.18 12.62
C ALA A 150 2.86 17.34 13.01
N ILE A 151 2.43 16.69 14.10
CA ILE A 151 1.07 16.85 14.63
C ILE A 151 0.85 18.30 15.08
N HIS A 152 1.76 18.86 15.87
CA HIS A 152 1.68 20.22 16.38
C HIS A 152 1.57 21.26 15.26
N HIS A 153 2.44 21.16 14.25
CA HIS A 153 2.45 22.05 13.09
C HIS A 153 1.09 22.04 12.35
N PHE A 154 0.56 20.86 12.03
CA PHE A 154 -0.73 20.78 11.33
C PHE A 154 -1.93 21.11 12.23
N GLN A 155 -1.84 20.87 13.54
CA GLN A 155 -2.86 21.34 14.49
C GLN A 155 -2.92 22.86 14.55
N ASN A 156 -1.78 23.56 14.49
CA ASN A 156 -1.76 25.02 14.46
C ASN A 156 -2.37 25.56 13.16
N ILE A 157 -2.06 24.95 12.01
CA ILE A 157 -2.58 25.39 10.70
C ILE A 157 -4.08 25.07 10.54
N LEU A 158 -4.51 23.87 10.92
CA LEU A 158 -5.84 23.35 10.61
C LEU A 158 -6.80 23.41 11.81
N GLY A 159 -6.28 23.43 13.04
CA GLY A 159 -7.03 23.42 14.29
C GLY A 159 -7.32 24.82 14.85
N CYS A 160 -6.65 25.86 14.35
CA CYS A 160 -7.08 27.24 14.62
C CYS A 160 -8.42 27.48 13.90
N SER A 161 -9.50 27.56 14.69
CA SER A 161 -10.73 28.22 14.27
C SER A 161 -10.41 29.69 14.04
N MET A 162 -9.86 30.02 12.88
CA MET A 162 -9.87 31.38 12.39
C MET A 162 -11.34 31.81 12.45
N PRO A 163 -11.69 32.89 13.19
CA PRO A 163 -13.03 33.44 13.06
C PRO A 163 -13.24 33.63 11.58
N VAL A 164 -14.32 33.06 11.04
CA VAL A 164 -14.68 33.09 9.63
C VAL A 164 -14.27 34.47 9.10
N ARG A 165 -13.14 34.55 8.39
CA ARG A 165 -12.80 35.78 7.70
C ARG A 165 -13.98 35.92 6.77
N HIS A 166 -14.80 36.93 7.02
CA HIS A 166 -15.96 37.24 6.21
C HIS A 166 -15.43 37.62 4.82
N GLY A 167 -15.04 36.63 4.03
CA GLY A 167 -14.50 36.77 2.69
C GLY A 167 -15.54 37.34 1.73
N ILE A 168 -16.82 37.34 2.14
CA ILE A 168 -17.88 38.02 1.43
C ILE A 168 -17.74 39.56 1.56
N GLY A 169 -17.30 40.07 2.72
CA GLY A 169 -17.09 41.51 2.91
C GLY A 169 -15.84 42.05 2.22
N THR A 170 -14.82 41.19 2.00
CA THR A 170 -13.57 41.58 1.34
C THR A 170 -13.68 41.54 -0.19
N LEU A 171 -14.62 40.77 -0.74
CA LEU A 171 -14.87 40.72 -2.20
C LEU A 171 -15.66 41.93 -2.72
N SER A 172 -16.52 42.57 -1.91
CA SER A 172 -17.21 43.81 -2.32
C SER A 172 -16.21 44.89 -2.72
N ASN A 173 -15.17 45.11 -1.90
CA ASN A 173 -14.12 46.09 -2.20
C ASN A 173 -13.30 45.76 -3.46
N ILE A 174 -13.34 44.52 -3.95
CA ILE A 174 -12.65 44.11 -5.19
C ILE A 174 -13.60 44.24 -6.39
N ILE A 175 -14.90 43.98 -6.21
CA ILE A 175 -15.92 44.06 -7.27
C ILE A 175 -16.30 45.53 -7.53
N ASP A 176 -16.44 46.35 -6.50
CA ASP A 176 -16.83 47.77 -6.62
C ASP A 176 -15.73 48.62 -7.29
N ASN A 177 -14.46 48.20 -7.19
CA ASN A 177 -13.33 48.83 -7.88
C ASN A 177 -13.20 48.47 -9.37
N VAL A 178 -13.99 47.51 -9.86
CA VAL A 178 -13.98 47.09 -11.28
C VAL A 178 -15.17 47.67 -12.05
N ILE A 179 -16.22 48.14 -11.37
CA ILE A 179 -17.45 48.66 -12.01
C ILE A 179 -17.52 50.20 -12.03
N SER A 180 -16.54 50.91 -11.46
CA SER A 180 -16.47 52.37 -11.63
C SER A 180 -15.51 52.80 -12.75
N ASN A 181 -16.11 53.36 -13.80
CA ASN A 181 -15.58 54.03 -14.99
C ASN A 181 -15.22 53.13 -16.19
N ASP A 182 -16.20 52.77 -17.01
CA ASP A 182 -16.76 53.63 -18.08
C ASP A 182 -18.25 53.29 -18.35
#